data_AF-A0A923QIJ4-F1
#
_entry.id   AF-A0A923QIJ4-F1
#
_cell.length_a   1.000
_cell.length_b   1.000
_cell.length_c   1.000
_cell.angle_alpha   90.00
_cell.angle_beta   90.00
_cell.angle_gamma   90.00
#
_symmetry.space_group_name_H-M   'P 1'
#
loop_
_entity.id
_entity.type
_entity.pdbx_description
1 polymer ?
#
loop_
_entity_poly.entity_id
_entity_poly.type
_entity_poly.pdbx_seq_one_letter_code
_entity_poly.pdbx_strand_id
1 'polypeptide(L)'
;MTLDASRSLGIDSRSLDALRNDAAKDPKAATRQAAVQFESMFMSMVMKSMRDATMKADGGEGGASSSGQDNFTGMLDGQMAKQFAGRPQGLADMIEKQLTRHMQNLPAVSETNAAAAAAAAAAANAATAARPAAAHGAAYATNTATGTGQSRQAEFIQRMMPHAKAAEQATGVPASFILGQAALESGWGKGEIRNTDGTPSFNLFGVKAGAGWKGGTADARTTEYEGGQPVKQVARFRNYGSYTEAFSDYARMLSNHPRYSGVVRTAGTAESFAGGMQRAGYATDPQYAAKLARTINHTLALQRAMG
;
A
#
# COMPACT_ATOMS: atom_id res chain seq x y z
N MET A 1 -13.65 34.93 -14.45
CA MET A 1 -14.37 33.64 -14.48
C MET A 1 -13.56 32.70 -15.35
N THR A 2 -12.69 31.88 -14.75
CA THR A 2 -12.89 30.42 -14.53
C THR A 2 -12.85 29.66 -15.86
N LEU A 3 -11.94 28.70 -16.12
CA LEU A 3 -11.66 27.51 -15.32
C LEU A 3 -10.26 26.95 -15.65
N ASP A 4 -9.52 26.59 -14.59
CA ASP A 4 -8.41 25.65 -14.61
C ASP A 4 -8.95 24.25 -14.26
N ALA A 5 -8.53 23.23 -15.01
CA ALA A 5 -8.87 21.82 -14.75
C ALA A 5 -7.82 20.89 -15.38
N SER A 6 -6.88 20.47 -14.54
CA SER A 6 -6.45 19.07 -14.40
C SER A 6 -6.25 18.25 -15.68
N ARG A 7 -5.08 18.41 -16.35
CA ARG A 7 -4.55 17.38 -17.26
C ARG A 7 -3.87 16.28 -16.46
N SER A 8 -4.70 15.45 -15.84
CA SER A 8 -4.33 14.13 -15.34
C SER A 8 -4.18 13.18 -16.53
N LEU A 9 -2.99 12.59 -16.71
CA LEU A 9 -2.81 11.33 -17.42
C LEU A 9 -3.44 10.22 -16.56
N GLY A 10 -4.76 10.24 -16.45
CA GLY A 10 -5.56 9.27 -15.74
C GLY A 10 -5.77 8.05 -16.60
N ILE A 11 -5.27 6.91 -16.15
CA ILE A 11 -5.82 5.62 -16.57
C ILE A 11 -7.31 5.68 -16.21
N ASP A 12 -8.18 5.71 -17.22
CA ASP A 12 -9.63 5.81 -17.05
C ASP A 12 -10.12 4.62 -16.23
N SER A 13 -10.76 4.86 -15.08
CA SER A 13 -11.28 3.78 -14.23
C SER A 13 -12.24 2.86 -14.98
N ARG A 14 -12.95 3.39 -15.99
CA ARG A 14 -13.82 2.61 -16.88
C ARG A 14 -13.03 1.68 -17.78
N SER A 15 -11.82 2.06 -18.20
CA SER A 15 -10.94 1.21 -19.00
C SER A 15 -10.38 0.03 -18.19
N LEU A 16 -10.17 0.22 -16.88
CA LEU A 16 -9.75 -0.84 -15.96
C LEU A 16 -10.89 -1.79 -15.62
N ASP A 17 -12.10 -1.28 -15.42
CA ASP A 17 -13.28 -2.12 -15.21
C ASP A 17 -13.64 -2.91 -16.47
N ALA A 18 -13.49 -2.32 -17.66
CA ALA A 18 -13.60 -3.02 -18.94
C ALA A 18 -12.54 -4.13 -19.07
N LEU A 19 -11.27 -3.83 -18.81
CA LEU A 19 -10.17 -4.80 -18.86
C LEU A 19 -10.38 -5.96 -17.86
N ARG A 20 -10.95 -5.66 -16.68
CA ARG A 20 -11.26 -6.67 -15.66
C ARG A 20 -12.43 -7.57 -16.07
N ASN A 21 -13.46 -7.01 -16.69
CA ASN A 21 -14.58 -7.76 -17.23
C ASN A 21 -14.17 -8.61 -18.46
N ASP A 22 -13.26 -8.09 -19.29
CA ASP A 22 -12.72 -8.79 -20.44
C ASP A 22 -11.76 -9.90 -20.02
N ALA A 23 -10.95 -9.69 -18.98
CA ALA A 23 -10.08 -10.74 -18.41
C ALA A 23 -10.86 -11.94 -17.83
N ALA A 24 -12.09 -11.71 -17.36
CA ALA A 24 -12.98 -12.77 -16.89
C ALA A 24 -13.58 -13.60 -18.05
N LYS A 25 -13.64 -13.04 -19.27
CA LYS A 25 -14.21 -13.68 -20.46
C LYS A 25 -13.15 -14.28 -21.37
N ASP A 26 -12.04 -13.57 -21.57
CA ASP A 26 -10.88 -14.00 -22.35
C ASP A 26 -9.59 -13.51 -21.67
N PRO A 27 -8.98 -14.35 -20.81
CA PRO A 27 -7.75 -13.98 -20.13
C PRO A 27 -6.58 -13.74 -21.10
N LYS A 28 -6.56 -14.35 -22.29
CA LYS A 28 -5.48 -14.14 -23.26
C LYS A 28 -5.59 -12.75 -23.89
N ALA A 29 -6.78 -12.37 -24.36
CA ALA A 29 -7.01 -11.03 -24.92
C ALA A 29 -6.72 -9.91 -23.91
N ALA A 30 -7.10 -10.08 -22.65
CA ALA A 30 -6.82 -9.10 -21.61
C ALA A 30 -5.32 -8.98 -21.28
N THR A 31 -4.59 -10.10 -21.25
CA THR A 31 -3.13 -10.06 -21.04
C THR A 31 -2.40 -9.38 -22.19
N ARG A 32 -2.87 -9.57 -23.43
CA ARG A 32 -2.36 -8.84 -24.60
C ARG A 32 -2.59 -7.33 -24.48
N GLN A 33 -3.80 -6.91 -24.11
CA GLN A 33 -4.12 -5.49 -23.91
C GLN A 33 -3.25 -4.86 -22.80
N ALA A 34 -3.05 -5.55 -21.68
CA ALA A 34 -2.18 -5.09 -20.60
C ALA A 34 -0.70 -4.97 -21.05
N ALA A 35 -0.21 -5.94 -21.84
CA ALA A 35 1.15 -5.92 -22.38
C ALA A 35 1.38 -4.76 -23.35
N VAL A 36 0.41 -4.45 -24.22
CA VAL A 36 0.46 -3.31 -25.15
C VAL A 36 0.50 -1.98 -24.39
N GLN A 37 -0.29 -1.85 -23.31
CA GLN A 37 -0.26 -0.65 -22.46
C GLN A 37 1.10 -0.48 -21.77
N PHE A 38 1.68 -1.57 -21.24
CA PHE A 38 3.00 -1.55 -20.63
C PHE A 38 4.11 -1.20 -21.63
N GLU A 39 4.08 -1.77 -22.83
CA GLU A 39 5.02 -1.46 -23.91
C GLU A 39 4.96 0.03 -24.29
N SER A 40 3.76 0.61 -24.36
CA SER A 40 3.62 2.05 -24.67
C SER A 40 4.24 2.96 -23.59
N MET A 41 4.11 2.61 -22.31
CA MET A 41 4.73 3.34 -21.20
C MET A 41 6.25 3.20 -21.23
N PHE A 42 6.74 1.98 -21.43
CA PHE A 42 8.17 1.72 -21.56
C PHE A 42 8.79 2.48 -22.73
N MET A 43 8.15 2.47 -23.90
CA MET A 43 8.63 3.19 -25.08
C MET A 43 8.65 4.70 -24.85
N SER A 44 7.64 5.26 -24.17
CA SER A 44 7.66 6.67 -23.76
C SER A 44 8.81 7.01 -22.80
N MET A 45 9.17 6.09 -21.90
CA MET A 45 10.30 6.27 -20.98
C MET A 45 11.64 6.20 -21.72
N VAL A 46 11.78 5.30 -22.70
CA VAL A 46 12.96 5.20 -23.56
C VAL A 46 13.13 6.47 -24.39
N MET A 47 12.08 6.92 -25.10
CA MET A 47 12.13 8.15 -25.91
C MET A 47 12.44 9.38 -25.06
N LYS A 48 11.85 9.47 -23.86
CA LYS A 48 12.17 10.53 -22.90
C LYS A 48 13.64 10.47 -22.44
N SER A 49 14.15 9.27 -22.14
CA SER A 49 15.55 9.11 -21.74
C SER A 49 16.54 9.45 -22.86
N MET A 50 16.19 9.16 -24.11
CA MET A 50 16.99 9.55 -25.28
C MET A 50 17.03 11.07 -25.44
N ARG A 51 15.91 11.77 -25.20
CA ARG A 51 15.84 13.24 -25.21
C ARG A 51 16.67 13.87 -24.09
N ASP A 52 16.54 13.36 -22.86
CA ASP A 52 17.34 13.86 -21.74
C ASP A 52 18.84 13.65 -21.99
N ALA A 53 19.21 12.56 -22.67
CA ALA A 53 20.57 12.28 -23.07
C ALA A 53 21.05 13.19 -24.23
N THR A 54 20.22 13.50 -25.24
CA THR A 54 20.61 14.39 -26.35
C THR A 54 20.72 15.85 -25.90
N MET A 55 19.83 16.33 -25.04
CA MET A 55 19.92 17.68 -24.47
C MET A 55 21.16 17.84 -23.56
N LYS A 56 21.61 16.75 -22.94
CA LYS A 56 22.81 16.76 -22.09
C LYS A 56 24.11 16.54 -22.86
N ALA A 57 24.05 15.92 -24.04
CA ALA A 57 25.20 15.64 -24.90
C ALA A 57 25.62 16.82 -25.78
N ASP A 58 24.70 17.73 -26.12
CA ASP A 58 24.96 18.83 -27.07
C ASP A 58 25.64 20.08 -26.45
N GLY A 59 26.16 19.98 -25.22
CA GLY A 59 27.14 20.94 -24.66
C GLY A 59 26.75 22.43 -24.60
N GLY A 60 25.48 22.80 -24.80
CA GLY A 60 25.07 24.20 -24.93
C GLY A 60 24.62 24.84 -23.62
N GLU A 61 25.42 25.80 -23.13
CA GLU A 61 24.90 26.90 -22.32
C GLU A 61 23.74 27.60 -23.06
N GLY A 62 22.63 27.85 -22.37
CA GLY A 62 21.67 28.90 -22.73
C GLY A 62 20.62 28.55 -23.79
N GLY A 63 19.39 28.37 -23.33
CA GLY A 63 18.21 28.50 -24.18
C GLY A 63 16.97 28.02 -23.47
N ALA A 64 16.18 28.95 -22.96
CA ALA A 64 14.86 28.66 -22.42
C ALA A 64 14.03 27.90 -23.47
N SER A 65 13.91 26.57 -23.33
CA SER A 65 12.89 25.83 -24.04
C SER A 65 11.56 26.40 -23.56
N SER A 66 10.83 27.05 -24.46
CA SER A 66 9.50 27.51 -24.12
C SER A 66 8.70 26.28 -23.70
N SER A 67 8.06 26.33 -22.54
CA SER A 67 7.23 25.24 -22.01
C SER A 67 6.15 24.75 -23.00
N GLY A 68 5.87 25.51 -24.05
CA GLY A 68 5.04 25.10 -25.19
C GLY A 68 5.70 24.07 -26.12
N GLN A 69 7.00 24.14 -26.37
CA GLN A 69 7.72 23.21 -27.25
C GLN A 69 7.91 21.84 -26.59
N ASP A 70 8.17 21.81 -25.28
CA ASP A 70 8.27 20.57 -24.51
C ASP A 70 6.92 19.85 -24.45
N ASN A 71 5.82 20.59 -24.30
CA ASN A 71 4.47 20.04 -24.33
C ASN A 71 4.08 19.49 -25.70
N PHE A 72 4.42 20.21 -26.78
CA PHE A 72 4.13 19.76 -28.15
C PHE A 72 4.93 18.50 -28.50
N THR A 73 6.20 18.46 -28.12
CA THR A 73 7.03 17.29 -28.39
C THR A 73 6.64 16.09 -27.51
N GLY A 74 6.21 16.32 -26.26
CA GLY A 74 5.65 15.26 -25.42
C GLY A 74 4.36 14.65 -25.98
N MET A 75 3.51 15.45 -26.64
CA MET A 75 2.32 14.94 -27.34
C MET A 75 2.69 14.08 -28.56
N LEU A 76 3.68 14.52 -29.34
CA LEU A 76 4.20 13.77 -30.49
C LEU A 76 4.80 12.43 -30.07
N ASP A 77 5.61 12.40 -29.01
CA ASP A 77 6.18 11.17 -28.46
C ASP A 77 5.09 10.21 -27.97
N GLY A 78 4.04 10.74 -27.33
CA GLY A 78 2.90 9.95 -26.87
C GLY A 78 2.11 9.31 -28.02
N GLN A 79 1.99 9.97 -29.17
CA GLN A 79 1.39 9.38 -30.36
C GLN A 79 2.31 8.38 -31.04
N MET A 80 3.61 8.68 -31.11
CA MET A 80 4.61 7.79 -31.68
C MET A 80 4.71 6.48 -30.89
N ALA A 81 4.80 6.54 -29.56
CA ALA A 81 4.81 5.36 -28.69
C ALA A 81 3.57 4.47 -28.84
N LYS A 82 2.39 5.08 -29.06
CA LYS A 82 1.14 4.34 -29.33
C LYS A 82 1.13 3.66 -30.71
N GLN A 83 1.80 4.24 -31.70
CA GLN A 83 1.90 3.66 -33.04
C GLN A 83 2.94 2.52 -33.11
N PHE A 84 3.94 2.54 -32.22
CA PHE A 84 4.93 1.47 -32.11
C PHE A 84 4.52 0.35 -31.14
N ALA A 85 3.69 0.63 -30.13
CA ALA A 85 3.13 -0.38 -29.24
C ALA A 85 2.11 -1.27 -29.98
N GLY A 86 2.20 -2.59 -29.79
CA GLY A 86 1.27 -3.55 -30.40
C GLY A 86 1.60 -3.97 -31.84
N ARG A 87 2.78 -3.64 -32.37
CA ARG A 87 3.26 -4.21 -33.65
C ARG A 87 3.52 -5.72 -33.50
N PRO A 88 3.23 -6.54 -34.52
CA PRO A 88 3.56 -7.96 -34.50
C PRO A 88 5.08 -8.12 -34.37
N GLN A 89 5.52 -8.96 -33.42
CA GLN A 89 6.91 -9.18 -32.97
C GLN A 89 7.51 -8.11 -32.02
N GLY A 90 6.67 -7.24 -31.43
CA GLY A 90 7.08 -6.29 -30.40
C GLY A 90 7.36 -6.91 -29.02
N LEU A 91 7.79 -6.07 -28.07
CA LEU A 91 8.04 -6.47 -26.68
C LEU A 91 6.77 -6.99 -26.01
N ALA A 92 5.60 -6.45 -26.38
CA ALA A 92 4.31 -6.93 -25.89
C ALA A 92 4.05 -8.41 -26.22
N ASP A 93 4.44 -8.89 -27.41
CA ASP A 93 4.29 -10.30 -27.79
C ASP A 93 5.23 -11.21 -26.99
N MET A 94 6.43 -10.72 -26.62
CA MET A 94 7.35 -11.46 -25.75
C MET A 94 6.80 -11.59 -24.33
N ILE A 95 6.25 -10.49 -23.80
CA ILE A 95 5.60 -10.47 -22.48
C ILE A 95 4.38 -11.38 -22.47
N GLU A 96 3.53 -11.33 -23.50
CA GLU A 96 2.37 -12.21 -23.65
C GLU A 96 2.78 -13.70 -23.66
N LYS A 97 3.82 -14.04 -24.43
CA LYS A 97 4.34 -15.42 -24.49
C LYS A 97 4.95 -15.90 -23.18
N GLN A 98 5.55 -15.02 -22.39
CA GLN A 98 6.09 -15.38 -21.07
C GLN A 98 4.97 -15.52 -20.02
N LEU A 99 4.01 -14.60 -20.03
CA LEU A 99 2.89 -14.60 -19.11
C LEU A 99 1.95 -15.79 -19.37
N THR A 100 1.65 -16.08 -20.64
CA THR A 100 0.81 -17.23 -21.02
C THR A 100 1.44 -18.55 -20.62
N ARG A 101 2.77 -18.71 -20.78
CA ARG A 101 3.51 -19.89 -20.31
C ARG A 101 3.44 -20.02 -18.78
N HIS A 102 3.49 -18.91 -18.05
CA HIS A 102 3.38 -18.92 -16.60
C HIS A 102 1.95 -19.26 -16.13
N MET A 103 0.93 -18.78 -16.84
CA MET A 103 -0.48 -19.06 -16.53
C MET A 103 -0.88 -20.51 -16.83
N GLN A 104 -0.30 -21.13 -17.87
CA GLN A 104 -0.51 -22.55 -18.18
C GLN A 104 0.07 -23.51 -17.14
N ASN A 105 0.93 -23.03 -16.24
CA ASN A 105 1.60 -23.81 -15.20
C ASN A 105 0.90 -23.76 -13.82
N LEU A 106 -0.31 -23.20 -13.74
CA LEU A 106 -1.13 -23.14 -12.51
C LEU A 106 -2.19 -24.27 -12.53
N PRO A 107 -2.41 -24.98 -11.41
CA PRO A 107 -3.42 -26.05 -11.36
C PRO A 107 -4.84 -25.48 -11.47
N ALA A 108 -5.67 -26.09 -12.32
CA ALA A 108 -7.06 -25.69 -12.57
C ALA A 108 -7.95 -25.93 -11.33
N VAL A 109 -8.65 -24.90 -10.87
CA VAL A 109 -9.69 -24.98 -9.84
C VAL A 109 -11.05 -25.30 -10.49
N SER A 110 -11.66 -26.43 -10.08
CA SER A 110 -12.91 -26.97 -10.63
C SER A 110 -14.15 -26.10 -10.33
N GLU A 111 -15.09 -26.09 -11.29
CA GLU A 111 -16.23 -25.17 -11.45
C GLU A 111 -17.40 -25.31 -10.45
N THR A 112 -17.30 -26.08 -9.37
CA THR A 112 -18.45 -26.37 -8.50
C THR A 112 -18.82 -25.26 -7.51
N ASN A 113 -17.98 -24.23 -7.33
CA ASN A 113 -18.20 -23.18 -6.33
C ASN A 113 -18.78 -21.85 -6.87
N ALA A 114 -18.94 -21.71 -8.20
CA ALA A 114 -19.44 -20.47 -8.80
C ALA A 114 -20.96 -20.28 -8.60
N ALA A 115 -21.74 -21.37 -8.61
CA ALA A 115 -23.19 -21.32 -8.45
C ALA A 115 -23.63 -20.96 -7.00
N ALA A 116 -22.87 -21.43 -6.00
CA ALA A 116 -23.14 -21.12 -4.58
C ALA A 116 -22.83 -19.65 -4.23
N ALA A 117 -21.81 -19.07 -4.86
CA ALA A 117 -21.44 -17.66 -4.69
C ALA A 117 -22.48 -16.70 -5.30
N ALA A 118 -23.08 -17.07 -6.44
CA ALA A 118 -24.11 -16.25 -7.09
C ALA A 118 -25.44 -16.24 -6.32
N ALA A 119 -25.84 -17.38 -5.73
CA ALA A 119 -27.06 -17.47 -4.92
C ALA A 119 -26.97 -16.67 -3.60
N ALA A 120 -25.79 -16.66 -2.97
CA ALA A 120 -25.55 -15.88 -1.75
C ALA A 120 -25.56 -14.35 -2.01
N ALA A 121 -25.08 -13.91 -3.17
CA ALA A 121 -25.09 -12.50 -3.56
C ALA A 121 -26.50 -11.98 -3.87
N ALA A 122 -27.39 -12.81 -4.43
CA ALA A 122 -28.77 -12.45 -4.72
C ALA A 122 -29.61 -12.30 -3.43
N ALA A 123 -29.40 -13.16 -2.43
CA ALA A 123 -30.09 -13.10 -1.14
C ALA A 123 -29.70 -11.85 -0.32
N ALA A 124 -28.44 -11.42 -0.40
CA ALA A 124 -27.95 -10.22 0.29
C ALA A 124 -28.56 -8.92 -0.26
N ASN A 125 -28.87 -8.85 -1.56
CA ASN A 125 -29.47 -7.67 -2.18
C ASN A 125 -30.98 -7.53 -1.89
N ALA A 126 -31.69 -8.65 -1.70
CA ALA A 126 -33.12 -8.64 -1.36
C ALA A 126 -33.39 -8.15 0.08
N ALA A 127 -32.46 -8.42 1.02
CA ALA A 127 -32.60 -8.03 2.42
C ALA A 127 -32.41 -6.52 2.67
N THR A 128 -31.76 -5.80 1.76
CA THR A 128 -31.48 -4.36 1.88
C THR A 128 -32.65 -3.47 1.42
N ALA A 129 -33.65 -4.04 0.74
CA ALA A 129 -34.78 -3.29 0.16
C ALA A 129 -35.99 -3.08 1.10
N ALA A 130 -35.98 -3.62 2.33
CA ALA A 130 -37.19 -3.74 3.15
C ALA A 130 -37.09 -3.27 4.62
N ARG A 131 -36.41 -2.16 4.94
CA ARG A 131 -36.51 -1.52 6.27
C ARG A 131 -36.65 0.01 6.19
N PRO A 132 -37.62 0.62 6.89
CA PRO A 132 -37.83 2.06 6.88
C PRO A 132 -36.83 2.78 7.82
N ALA A 133 -36.58 4.04 7.48
CA ALA A 133 -35.61 4.93 8.09
C ALA A 133 -35.97 5.37 9.53
N ALA A 134 -34.98 5.33 10.43
CA ALA A 134 -34.94 6.15 11.65
C ALA A 134 -33.47 6.44 12.02
N ALA A 135 -33.22 7.70 12.37
CA ALA A 135 -31.92 8.36 12.38
C ALA A 135 -31.04 8.07 13.62
N HIS A 136 -29.71 8.17 13.42
CA HIS A 136 -28.66 8.81 14.24
C HIS A 136 -27.35 7.99 14.23
N GLY A 137 -26.23 8.62 13.83
CA GLY A 137 -24.87 8.17 14.17
C GLY A 137 -23.93 7.97 12.98
N ALA A 138 -23.09 8.98 12.73
CA ALA A 138 -21.79 8.96 12.02
C ALA A 138 -21.64 7.99 10.82
N ALA A 139 -21.81 8.54 9.62
CA ALA A 139 -21.56 7.86 8.35
C ALA A 139 -20.11 7.35 8.25
N TYR A 140 -19.93 6.03 8.35
CA TYR A 140 -18.81 5.33 7.73
C TYR A 140 -19.01 5.38 6.21
N ALA A 141 -18.43 6.39 5.56
CA ALA A 141 -18.31 6.40 4.12
C ALA A 141 -17.26 5.34 3.71
N THR A 142 -17.73 4.19 3.24
CA THR A 142 -16.92 3.24 2.47
C THR A 142 -16.55 3.89 1.13
N ASN A 143 -15.46 4.65 1.11
CA ASN A 143 -14.78 4.98 -0.14
C ASN A 143 -13.91 3.79 -0.55
N THR A 144 -14.37 3.08 -1.57
CA THR A 144 -13.59 2.12 -2.34
C THR A 144 -12.47 2.86 -3.07
N ALA A 145 -11.29 2.93 -2.45
CA ALA A 145 -10.10 3.57 -3.02
C ALA A 145 -9.41 2.65 -4.04
N THR A 146 -9.71 2.89 -5.31
CA THR A 146 -8.85 2.58 -6.47
C THR A 146 -7.86 3.74 -6.64
N GLY A 147 -6.75 3.67 -5.92
CA GLY A 147 -5.57 4.49 -6.19
C GLY A 147 -4.32 3.62 -6.11
N THR A 148 -3.36 3.89 -6.99
CA THR A 148 -2.03 3.29 -7.02
C THR A 148 -1.46 3.23 -5.60
N GLY A 149 -0.68 2.21 -5.23
CA GLY A 149 -0.32 1.91 -3.83
C GLY A 149 0.20 3.09 -2.98
N GLN A 150 0.65 4.17 -3.60
CA GLN A 150 0.97 5.47 -2.99
C GLN A 150 -0.25 6.17 -2.34
N SER A 151 -1.46 6.10 -2.92
CA SER A 151 -2.66 6.72 -2.34
C SER A 151 -3.08 6.04 -1.04
N ARG A 152 -3.04 4.69 -1.00
CA ARG A 152 -3.42 3.94 0.21
C ARG A 152 -2.43 4.15 1.35
N GLN A 153 -1.13 4.26 1.02
CA GLN A 153 -0.10 4.57 2.00
C GLN A 153 -0.25 6.00 2.53
N ALA A 154 -0.54 6.96 1.64
CA ALA A 154 -0.84 8.34 2.01
C ALA A 154 -2.10 8.44 2.89
N GLU A 155 -3.19 7.74 2.54
CA GLU A 155 -4.41 7.64 3.34
C GLU A 155 -4.14 7.05 4.73
N PHE A 156 -3.34 5.98 4.80
CA PHE A 156 -2.91 5.41 6.07
C PHE A 156 -2.16 6.45 6.92
N ILE A 157 -1.19 7.15 6.33
CA ILE A 157 -0.44 8.21 7.03
C ILE A 157 -1.40 9.30 7.52
N GLN A 158 -2.28 9.82 6.66
CA GLN A 158 -3.21 10.89 7.00
C GLN A 158 -4.15 10.48 8.14
N ARG A 159 -4.70 9.27 8.07
CA ARG A 159 -5.63 8.75 9.08
C ARG A 159 -4.93 8.51 10.42
N MET A 160 -3.68 8.03 10.41
CA MET A 160 -2.95 7.66 11.62
C MET A 160 -2.16 8.82 12.25
N MET A 161 -1.84 9.86 11.47
CA MET A 161 -1.07 11.03 11.91
C MET A 161 -1.50 11.62 13.26
N PRO A 162 -2.80 11.91 13.52
CA PRO A 162 -3.19 12.52 14.79
C PRO A 162 -2.84 11.63 15.99
N HIS A 163 -2.98 10.31 15.86
CA HIS A 163 -2.64 9.36 16.92
C HIS A 163 -1.11 9.28 17.13
N ALA A 164 -0.35 9.30 16.04
CA ALA A 164 1.11 9.31 16.09
C ALA A 164 1.67 10.59 16.72
N LYS A 165 1.08 11.76 16.43
CA LYS A 165 1.45 13.04 17.06
C LYS A 165 1.20 13.03 18.56
N ALA A 166 0.08 12.47 19.02
CA ALA A 166 -0.17 12.32 20.45
C ALA A 166 0.87 11.39 21.12
N ALA A 167 1.26 10.30 20.45
CA ALA A 167 2.29 9.39 20.94
C ALA A 167 3.70 10.05 20.93
N GLU A 168 4.01 10.88 19.95
CA GLU A 168 5.22 11.69 19.89
C GLU A 168 5.29 12.64 21.08
N GLN A 169 4.21 13.37 21.38
CA GLN A 169 4.14 14.25 22.55
C GLN A 169 4.40 13.51 23.87
N ALA A 170 3.93 12.26 23.99
CA ALA A 170 4.09 11.46 25.20
C ALA A 170 5.47 10.80 25.35
N THR A 171 6.20 10.61 24.26
CA THR A 171 7.45 9.80 24.24
C THR A 171 8.69 10.59 23.83
N GLY A 172 8.52 11.68 23.08
CA GLY A 172 9.60 12.37 22.37
C GLY A 172 10.08 11.65 21.10
N VAL A 173 9.51 10.49 20.75
CA VAL A 173 9.86 9.77 19.51
C VAL A 173 9.10 10.41 18.33
N PRO A 174 9.77 10.75 17.21
CA PRO A 174 9.12 11.41 16.09
C PRO A 174 7.88 10.66 15.58
N ALA A 175 6.79 11.39 15.30
CA ALA A 175 5.53 10.78 14.87
C ALA A 175 5.69 9.94 13.59
N SER A 176 6.56 10.38 12.68
CA SER A 176 6.91 9.65 11.45
C SER A 176 7.56 8.29 11.73
N PHE A 177 8.31 8.14 12.82
CA PHE A 177 8.96 6.88 13.19
C PHE A 177 7.93 5.89 13.72
N ILE A 178 7.03 6.38 14.59
CA ILE A 178 5.90 5.61 15.12
C ILE A 178 5.00 5.14 13.97
N LEU A 179 4.69 6.03 13.02
CA LEU A 179 3.93 5.69 11.81
C LEU A 179 4.65 4.68 10.93
N GLY A 180 5.96 4.84 10.71
CA GLY A 180 6.76 3.89 9.94
C GLY A 180 6.73 2.50 10.54
N GLN A 181 6.75 2.41 11.88
CA GLN A 181 6.60 1.12 12.56
C GLN A 181 5.19 0.56 12.41
N ALA A 182 4.15 1.35 12.70
CA ALA A 182 2.77 0.90 12.48
C ALA A 182 2.52 0.43 11.04
N ALA A 183 3.11 1.12 10.05
CA ALA A 183 3.05 0.76 8.64
C ALA A 183 3.78 -0.56 8.35
N LEU A 184 4.96 -0.79 8.93
CA LEU A 184 5.68 -2.05 8.76
C LEU A 184 4.88 -3.22 9.35
N GLU A 185 4.46 -3.10 10.61
CA GLU A 185 3.81 -4.17 11.37
C GLU A 185 2.43 -4.54 10.78
N SER A 186 1.65 -3.55 10.35
CA SER A 186 0.33 -3.77 9.75
C SER A 186 0.34 -3.94 8.23
N GLY A 187 1.50 -3.82 7.58
CA GLY A 187 1.58 -3.77 6.12
C GLY A 187 0.76 -2.62 5.52
N TRP A 188 0.90 -1.41 6.08
CA TRP A 188 0.14 -0.21 5.73
C TRP A 188 -1.37 -0.37 5.97
N GLY A 189 -1.74 -1.00 7.10
CA GLY A 189 -3.13 -1.25 7.50
C GLY A 189 -3.81 -2.43 6.80
N LYS A 190 -3.12 -3.13 5.87
CA LYS A 190 -3.71 -4.26 5.14
C LYS A 190 -3.81 -5.53 5.99
N GLY A 191 -2.82 -5.76 6.84
CA GLY A 191 -2.67 -6.94 7.69
C GLY A 191 -3.10 -6.71 9.13
N GLU A 192 -3.94 -5.71 9.39
CA GLU A 192 -4.46 -5.46 10.74
C GLU A 192 -5.20 -6.71 11.28
N ILE A 193 -4.90 -7.06 12.53
CA ILE A 193 -5.54 -8.17 13.23
C ILE A 193 -7.04 -7.87 13.40
N ARG A 194 -7.87 -8.85 13.07
CA ARG A 194 -9.33 -8.76 13.19
C ARG A 194 -9.85 -9.70 14.27
N ASN A 195 -10.93 -9.29 14.91
CA ASN A 195 -11.70 -10.12 15.82
C ASN A 195 -12.48 -11.20 15.03
N THR A 196 -13.02 -12.18 15.75
CA THR A 196 -13.82 -13.27 15.16
C THR A 196 -15.07 -12.78 14.45
N ASP A 197 -15.63 -11.65 14.87
CA ASP A 197 -16.78 -10.97 14.25
C ASP A 197 -16.38 -10.09 13.03
N GLY A 198 -15.09 -10.08 12.66
CA GLY A 198 -14.55 -9.31 11.55
C GLY A 198 -14.23 -7.84 11.87
N THR A 199 -14.56 -7.36 13.07
CA THR A 199 -14.20 -6.00 13.51
C THR A 199 -12.68 -5.86 13.67
N PRO A 200 -12.11 -4.67 13.43
CA PRO A 200 -10.67 -4.45 13.63
C PRO A 200 -10.33 -4.51 15.13
N SER A 201 -9.16 -5.08 15.46
CA SER A 201 -8.61 -5.01 16.82
C SER A 201 -7.91 -3.68 17.12
N PHE A 202 -7.73 -2.83 16.09
CA PHE A 202 -6.95 -1.59 16.11
C PHE A 202 -5.46 -1.77 16.44
N ASN A 203 -4.98 -3.02 16.58
CA ASN A 203 -3.61 -3.32 16.96
C ASN A 203 -2.67 -3.31 15.75
N LEU A 204 -2.32 -2.11 15.30
CA LEU A 204 -1.41 -1.90 14.17
C LEU A 204 0.04 -2.31 14.46
N PHE A 205 0.42 -2.41 15.73
CA PHE A 205 1.80 -2.67 16.16
C PHE A 205 2.08 -4.15 16.42
N GLY A 206 1.07 -5.03 16.35
CA GLY A 206 1.22 -6.45 16.65
C GLY A 206 1.59 -6.72 18.12
N VAL A 207 1.12 -5.90 19.06
CA VAL A 207 1.47 -6.08 20.48
C VAL A 207 0.76 -7.31 21.04
N LYS A 208 1.52 -8.30 21.48
CA LYS A 208 1.00 -9.52 22.13
C LYS A 208 0.35 -9.21 23.49
N ALA A 209 -0.71 -9.94 23.82
CA ALA A 209 -1.34 -9.89 25.12
C ALA A 209 -0.58 -10.82 26.09
N GLY A 210 0.35 -10.24 26.86
CA GLY A 210 1.06 -10.96 27.92
C GLY A 210 0.23 -11.13 29.19
N ALA A 211 0.75 -11.84 30.19
CA ALA A 211 0.05 -12.17 31.44
C ALA A 211 -0.49 -10.95 32.22
N GLY A 212 0.16 -9.78 32.09
CA GLY A 212 -0.27 -8.54 32.74
C GLY A 212 -1.35 -7.75 31.99
N TRP A 213 -1.74 -8.17 30.78
CA TRP A 213 -2.76 -7.49 29.99
C TRP A 213 -4.16 -7.85 30.49
N LYS A 214 -4.96 -6.82 30.80
CA LYS A 214 -6.33 -6.96 31.32
C LYS A 214 -7.42 -6.52 30.34
N GLY A 215 -7.04 -5.99 29.17
CA GLY A 215 -7.96 -5.52 28.16
C GLY A 215 -8.45 -6.62 27.22
N GLY A 216 -9.18 -6.23 26.18
CA GLY A 216 -9.64 -7.16 25.16
C GLY A 216 -8.48 -7.87 24.45
N THR A 217 -8.74 -9.04 23.89
CA THR A 217 -7.75 -9.78 23.11
C THR A 217 -8.32 -10.28 21.79
N ALA A 218 -7.45 -10.42 20.79
CA ALA A 218 -7.76 -11.06 19.52
C ALA A 218 -6.71 -12.15 19.24
N ASP A 219 -7.18 -13.36 18.92
CA ASP A 219 -6.29 -14.45 18.52
C ASP A 219 -6.03 -14.38 17.01
N ALA A 220 -4.76 -14.42 16.60
CA ALA A 220 -4.37 -14.38 15.20
C ALA A 220 -3.27 -15.39 14.89
N ARG A 221 -3.28 -15.95 13.68
CA ARG A 221 -2.22 -16.83 13.19
C ARG A 221 -1.02 -15.97 12.78
N THR A 222 0.14 -16.29 13.34
CA THR A 222 1.42 -15.61 13.15
C THR A 222 2.44 -16.56 12.58
N THR A 223 3.52 -16.01 12.02
CA THR A 223 4.71 -16.79 11.64
C THR A 223 5.85 -16.31 12.53
N GLU A 224 6.29 -17.15 13.45
CA GLU A 224 7.42 -16.88 14.35
C GLU A 224 8.67 -17.58 13.82
N TYR A 225 9.84 -17.09 14.17
CA TYR A 225 11.11 -17.76 13.86
C TYR A 225 11.65 -18.46 15.10
N GLU A 226 11.53 -19.79 15.13
CA GLU A 226 12.10 -20.63 16.17
C GLU A 226 13.30 -21.37 15.60
N GLY A 227 14.50 -21.18 16.17
CA GLY A 227 15.73 -21.76 15.62
C GLY A 227 16.05 -21.32 14.19
N GLY A 228 15.55 -20.16 13.75
CA GLY A 228 15.73 -19.64 12.39
C GLY A 228 14.75 -20.20 11.35
N GLN A 229 13.81 -21.07 11.74
CA GLN A 229 12.78 -21.62 10.85
C GLN A 229 11.42 -20.96 11.10
N PRO A 230 10.65 -20.64 10.04
CA PRO A 230 9.33 -20.05 10.19
C PRO A 230 8.29 -21.10 10.67
N VAL A 231 7.73 -20.90 11.86
CA VAL A 231 6.68 -21.73 12.47
C VAL A 231 5.39 -20.94 12.54
N LYS A 232 4.28 -21.52 12.05
CA LYS A 232 2.96 -20.90 12.15
C LYS A 232 2.31 -21.24 13.48
N GLN A 233 1.98 -20.23 14.27
CA GLN A 233 1.30 -20.43 15.56
C GLN A 233 0.18 -19.42 15.78
N VAL A 234 -0.84 -19.82 16.54
CA VAL A 234 -1.85 -18.87 17.03
C VAL A 234 -1.25 -18.13 18.22
N ALA A 235 -1.26 -16.81 18.14
CA ALA A 235 -0.84 -15.95 19.23
C ALA A 235 -1.99 -15.03 19.64
N ARG A 236 -1.99 -14.64 20.92
CA ARG A 236 -2.97 -13.71 21.47
C ARG A 236 -2.42 -12.29 21.44
N PHE A 237 -3.17 -11.40 20.84
CA PHE A 237 -2.82 -9.98 20.69
C PHE A 237 -3.75 -9.10 21.51
N ARG A 238 -3.24 -7.93 21.89
CA ARG A 238 -4.08 -6.90 22.50
C ARG A 238 -5.14 -6.46 21.47
N ASN A 239 -6.36 -6.25 21.94
CA ASN A 239 -7.46 -5.68 21.17
C ASN A 239 -7.89 -4.39 21.88
N TYR A 240 -7.97 -3.31 21.11
CA TYR A 240 -8.27 -1.97 21.60
C TYR A 240 -9.64 -1.52 21.08
N GLY A 241 -10.23 -0.50 21.70
CA GLY A 241 -11.46 0.13 21.21
C GLY A 241 -11.21 1.17 20.11
N SER A 242 -9.96 1.62 19.91
CA SER A 242 -9.62 2.63 18.90
C SER A 242 -8.12 2.67 18.58
N TYR A 243 -7.76 3.32 17.47
CA TYR A 243 -6.36 3.64 17.16
C TYR A 243 -5.73 4.56 18.20
N THR A 244 -6.47 5.52 18.77
CA THR A 244 -5.96 6.38 19.85
C THR A 244 -5.47 5.54 21.03
N GLU A 245 -6.25 4.52 21.42
CA GLU A 245 -5.88 3.63 22.51
C GLU A 245 -4.65 2.78 22.15
N ALA A 246 -4.60 2.23 20.93
CA ALA A 246 -3.46 1.44 20.46
C ALA A 246 -2.14 2.25 20.46
N PHE A 247 -2.17 3.48 19.95
CA PHE A 247 -1.00 4.37 19.95
C PHE A 247 -0.62 4.83 21.36
N SER A 248 -1.60 5.07 22.24
CA SER A 248 -1.34 5.45 23.64
C SER A 248 -0.72 4.31 24.44
N ASP A 249 -1.18 3.07 24.21
CA ASP A 249 -0.60 1.88 24.83
C ASP A 249 0.81 1.60 24.33
N TYR A 250 1.03 1.77 23.01
CA TYR A 250 2.36 1.71 22.41
C TYR A 250 3.31 2.77 22.99
N ALA A 251 2.85 4.01 23.12
CA ALA A 251 3.62 5.10 23.74
C ALA A 251 4.00 4.78 25.19
N ARG A 252 3.05 4.31 26.01
CA ARG A 252 3.33 3.85 27.37
C ARG A 252 4.35 2.72 27.40
N MET A 253 4.28 1.77 26.47
CA MET A 253 5.24 0.68 26.39
C MET A 253 6.66 1.21 26.12
N LEU A 254 6.83 2.12 25.17
CA LEU A 254 8.13 2.74 24.87
C LEU A 254 8.69 3.53 26.05
N SER A 255 7.84 4.30 26.75
CA SER A 255 8.29 5.15 27.87
C SER A 255 8.55 4.37 29.16
N ASN A 256 7.72 3.36 29.47
CA ASN A 256 7.69 2.78 30.81
C ASN A 256 8.47 1.46 30.92
N HIS A 257 8.73 0.76 29.81
CA HIS A 257 9.44 -0.51 29.88
C HIS A 257 10.96 -0.29 29.79
N PRO A 258 11.77 -0.73 30.78
CA PRO A 258 13.21 -0.45 30.83
C PRO A 258 13.98 -0.83 29.57
N ARG A 259 13.56 -1.89 28.87
CA ARG A 259 14.15 -2.37 27.61
C ARG A 259 14.14 -1.32 26.49
N TYR A 260 13.17 -0.40 26.48
CA TYR A 260 13.02 0.62 25.43
C TYR A 260 13.62 1.99 25.82
N SER A 261 14.13 2.14 27.05
CA SER A 261 14.74 3.39 27.52
C SER A 261 15.92 3.87 26.66
N GLY A 262 16.68 2.93 26.10
CA GLY A 262 17.76 3.24 25.14
C GLY A 262 17.20 3.74 23.82
N VAL A 263 16.09 3.16 23.34
CA VAL A 263 15.46 3.50 22.06
C VAL A 263 14.99 4.94 22.05
N VAL A 264 14.21 5.32 23.08
CA VAL A 264 13.65 6.67 23.18
C VAL A 264 14.76 7.72 23.22
N ARG A 265 15.83 7.48 24.00
CA ARG A 265 16.97 8.40 24.10
C ARG A 265 17.76 8.56 22.80
N THR A 266 17.81 7.51 21.97
CA THR A 266 18.58 7.53 20.72
C THR A 266 17.72 7.71 19.48
N ALA A 267 16.46 8.11 19.60
CA ALA A 267 15.51 8.24 18.49
C ALA A 267 15.75 9.48 17.59
N GLY A 268 17.01 9.84 17.32
CA GLY A 268 17.39 10.98 16.49
C GLY A 268 17.37 10.72 14.98
N THR A 269 17.60 9.47 14.54
CA THR A 269 17.49 9.06 13.14
C THR A 269 16.68 7.77 13.00
N ALA A 270 16.23 7.47 11.78
CA ALA A 270 15.50 6.24 11.48
C ALA A 270 16.34 5.00 11.82
N GLU A 271 17.64 5.03 11.54
CA GLU A 271 18.59 3.95 11.77
C GLU A 271 18.84 3.73 13.25
N SER A 272 19.04 4.81 14.02
CA SER A 272 19.30 4.71 15.47
C SER A 272 18.07 4.23 16.22
N PHE A 273 16.88 4.70 15.83
CA PHE A 273 15.61 4.21 16.35
C PHE A 273 15.41 2.72 16.02
N ALA A 274 15.53 2.34 14.75
CA ALA A 274 15.30 0.97 14.31
C ALA A 274 16.30 -0.03 14.91
N GLY A 275 17.58 0.34 14.96
CA GLY A 275 18.62 -0.45 15.62
C GLY A 275 18.42 -0.53 17.14
N GLY A 276 17.86 0.52 17.76
CA GLY A 276 17.41 0.49 19.14
C GLY A 276 16.29 -0.55 19.36
N MET A 277 15.26 -0.53 18.51
CA MET A 277 14.12 -1.45 18.61
C MET A 277 14.51 -2.91 18.44
N GLN A 278 15.40 -3.21 17.50
CA GLN A 278 15.92 -4.57 17.32
C GLN A 278 16.74 -5.03 18.52
N ARG A 279 17.66 -4.20 19.05
CA ARG A 279 18.44 -4.54 20.25
C ARG A 279 17.57 -4.70 21.50
N ALA A 280 16.50 -3.92 21.60
CA ALA A 280 15.51 -4.06 22.65
C ALA A 280 14.68 -5.35 22.50
N GLY A 281 14.85 -6.12 21.43
CA GLY A 281 14.18 -7.40 21.18
C GLY A 281 12.72 -7.26 20.72
N TYR A 282 12.36 -6.16 20.07
CA TYR A 282 10.99 -5.92 19.62
C TYR A 282 10.51 -7.01 18.64
N ALA A 283 11.40 -7.41 17.71
CA ALA A 283 11.20 -8.50 16.78
C ALA A 283 12.43 -9.41 16.76
N THR A 284 12.21 -10.69 16.45
CA THR A 284 13.26 -11.72 16.33
C THR A 284 13.88 -11.78 14.93
N ASP A 285 13.29 -11.09 13.94
CA ASP A 285 13.81 -11.01 12.58
C ASP A 285 15.17 -10.28 12.55
N PRO A 286 16.26 -10.92 12.07
CA PRO A 286 17.58 -10.30 12.00
C PRO A 286 17.61 -9.08 11.06
N GLN A 287 16.69 -8.97 10.11
CA GLN A 287 16.56 -7.86 9.16
C GLN A 287 15.59 -6.76 9.64
N TYR A 288 15.08 -6.86 10.87
CA TYR A 288 14.05 -5.97 11.38
C TYR A 288 14.45 -4.48 11.32
N ALA A 289 15.61 -4.12 11.85
CA ALA A 289 16.05 -2.72 11.88
C ALA A 289 16.18 -2.15 10.48
N ALA A 290 16.74 -2.92 9.54
CA ALA A 290 16.89 -2.50 8.15
C ALA A 290 15.52 -2.29 7.47
N LYS A 291 14.57 -3.18 7.70
CA LYS A 291 13.19 -3.03 7.19
C LYS A 291 12.50 -1.81 7.79
N LEU A 292 12.60 -1.63 9.10
CA LEU A 292 11.98 -0.51 9.81
C LEU A 292 12.56 0.84 9.37
N ALA A 293 13.89 0.98 9.30
CA ALA A 293 14.52 2.21 8.84
C ALA A 293 14.09 2.58 7.41
N ARG A 294 14.03 1.60 6.49
CA ARG A 294 13.51 1.82 5.13
C ARG A 294 12.05 2.29 5.13
N THR A 295 11.19 1.65 5.92
CA THR A 295 9.77 2.04 6.00
C THR A 295 9.61 3.45 6.58
N ILE A 296 10.38 3.81 7.61
CA ILE A 296 10.38 5.16 8.18
C ILE A 296 10.81 6.19 7.13
N ASN A 297 11.89 5.93 6.40
CA ASN A 297 12.37 6.84 5.36
C ASN A 297 11.34 7.00 4.21
N HIS A 298 10.63 5.92 3.86
CA HIS A 298 9.52 5.98 2.91
C HIS A 298 8.35 6.81 3.45
N THR A 299 7.97 6.63 4.71
CA THR A 299 6.93 7.45 5.38
C THR A 299 7.30 8.94 5.38
N LEU A 300 8.56 9.28 5.67
CA LEU A 300 9.06 10.64 5.63
C LEU A 300 9.03 11.25 4.22
N ALA A 301 9.32 10.46 3.19
CA ALA A 301 9.23 10.91 1.80
C ALA A 301 7.78 11.17 1.39
N LEU A 302 6.85 10.27 1.77
CA LEU A 302 5.42 10.45 1.53
C LEU A 302 4.87 11.69 2.24
N GLN A 303 5.23 11.92 3.51
CA GLN A 303 4.82 13.11 4.25
C GLN A 303 5.28 14.40 3.57
N ARG A 304 6.51 14.43 3.05
CA ARG A 304 7.05 15.57 2.29
C ARG A 304 6.35 15.80 0.96
N ALA A 305 5.82 14.75 0.33
CA ALA A 305 5.09 14.86 -0.93
C ALA A 305 3.62 15.30 -0.75
N MET A 306 3.08 15.22 0.47
CA MET A 306 1.69 15.58 0.79
C MET A 306 1.52 17.02 1.32
N GLY A 307 2.62 17.66 1.74
CA GLY A 307 2.65 19.04 2.24
C GLY A 307 3.29 19.97 1.23
#